data_AF-A0A3D1KXB3-F1
#
_entry.id   AF-A0A3D1KXB3-F1
#
_cell.length_a   1.000
_cell.length_b   1.000
_cell.length_c   1.000
_cell.angle_alpha   90.00
_cell.angle_beta   90.00
_cell.angle_gamma   90.00
#
_symmetry.space_group_name_H-M   'P 1'
#
loop_
_entity.id
_entity.type
_entity.pdbx_description
1 polymer ?
#
loop_
_entity_poly.entity_id
_entity_poly.type
_entity_poly.pdbx_seq_one_letter_code
_entity_poly.pdbx_strand_id
1 'polypeptide(L)'
;MNYFNSIKQNDALKEALYEIPASIFFVIFYSFLIGPIIGPEGTAIKLLIGAALFALVYFIETNVFFPKVDVHIIPIISYIESLRRNDISIFLYRLPGQFAGAVLAILMIWTTIAPESKSLYSFEYFQLDPFLTALFTGFIAQFAYLLHFFVMVRMKIASSVLRFFIFSAGLGVLFFIVTQFGKITLLNPFGFLAISILNGHQGHIQTIFLGVVIHIVVPMVFISGTHFFLNRVDRIIEIND
;
A
#
# COMPACT_ATOMS: atom_id res chain seq x y z
N MET A 1 -4.45 26.41 22.67
CA MET A 1 -4.43 25.05 22.07
C MET A 1 -5.61 24.29 22.65
N ASN A 2 -6.51 23.66 21.88
CA ASN A 2 -7.25 22.42 22.27
C ASN A 2 -8.62 22.16 21.60
N TYR A 3 -9.24 23.08 20.86
CA TYR A 3 -10.52 22.76 20.16
C TYR A 3 -10.29 22.28 18.71
N PHE A 4 -9.48 22.99 17.93
CA PHE A 4 -9.17 22.57 16.55
C PHE A 4 -8.31 21.30 16.47
N ASN A 5 -7.44 21.08 17.46
CA ASN A 5 -6.65 19.85 17.54
C ASN A 5 -7.52 18.63 17.89
N SER A 6 -8.53 18.79 18.75
CA SER A 6 -9.43 17.70 19.09
C SER A 6 -10.38 17.35 17.96
N ILE A 7 -10.87 18.33 17.19
CA ILE A 7 -11.71 18.08 16.00
C ILE A 7 -10.91 17.36 14.90
N LYS A 8 -9.71 17.84 14.56
CA LYS A 8 -8.85 17.17 13.57
C LYS A 8 -8.48 15.74 13.97
N GLN A 9 -8.17 15.51 15.26
CA GLN A 9 -7.93 14.16 15.78
C GLN A 9 -9.18 13.28 15.67
N ASN A 10 -10.37 13.83 15.90
CA ASN A 10 -11.62 13.07 15.84
C ASN A 10 -11.93 12.65 14.40
N ASP A 11 -11.66 13.49 13.41
CA ASP A 11 -11.87 13.16 12.00
C ASP A 11 -10.82 12.16 11.49
N ALA A 12 -9.53 12.34 11.82
CA ALA A 12 -8.47 11.39 11.48
C ALA A 12 -8.69 10.01 12.14
N LEU A 13 -9.21 9.98 13.37
CA LEU A 13 -9.56 8.75 14.07
C LEU A 13 -10.77 8.05 13.43
N LYS A 14 -11.79 8.81 13.01
CA LYS A 14 -12.93 8.24 12.26
C LYS A 14 -12.47 7.62 10.95
N GLU A 15 -11.66 8.33 10.17
CA GLU A 15 -11.09 7.82 8.92
C GLU A 15 -10.27 6.55 9.16
N ALA A 16 -9.48 6.51 10.24
CA ALA A 16 -8.73 5.33 10.66
C ALA A 16 -9.61 4.11 11.00
N LEU A 17 -10.83 4.30 11.51
CA LEU A 17 -11.75 3.19 11.76
C LEU A 17 -12.26 2.57 10.46
N TYR A 18 -12.42 3.36 9.39
CA TYR A 18 -12.83 2.87 8.07
C TYR A 18 -11.69 2.16 7.33
N GLU A 19 -10.43 2.40 7.70
CA GLU A 19 -9.30 1.61 7.20
C GLU A 19 -9.40 0.13 7.57
N ILE A 20 -10.05 -0.22 8.70
CA ILE A 20 -10.21 -1.63 9.11
C ILE A 20 -11.06 -2.41 8.09
N PRO A 21 -12.35 -2.06 7.85
CA PRO A 21 -13.16 -2.80 6.88
C PRO A 21 -12.60 -2.68 5.47
N ALA A 22 -12.04 -1.54 5.07
CA ALA A 22 -11.41 -1.40 3.75
C ALA A 22 -10.18 -2.33 3.62
N SER A 23 -9.27 -2.37 4.59
CA SER A 23 -8.16 -3.32 4.51
C SER A 23 -8.61 -4.79 4.58
N ILE A 24 -9.73 -5.11 5.25
CA ILE A 24 -10.31 -6.45 5.22
C ILE A 24 -10.76 -6.82 3.80
N PHE A 25 -11.63 -5.99 3.21
CA PHE A 25 -12.19 -6.23 1.88
C PHE A 25 -11.10 -6.28 0.82
N PHE A 26 -10.17 -5.33 0.84
CA PHE A 26 -9.05 -5.32 -0.07
C PHE A 26 -8.23 -6.61 -0.03
N VAL A 27 -7.88 -7.10 1.17
CA VAL A 27 -7.08 -8.34 1.31
C VAL A 27 -7.87 -9.56 0.88
N ILE A 28 -9.17 -9.63 1.15
CA ILE A 28 -10.05 -10.70 0.67
C ILE A 28 -10.13 -10.68 -0.86
N PHE A 29 -10.47 -9.54 -1.46
CA PHE A 29 -10.55 -9.42 -2.92
C PHE A 29 -9.21 -9.72 -3.58
N TYR A 30 -8.11 -9.24 -3.01
CA TYR A 30 -6.78 -9.57 -3.47
C TYR A 30 -6.52 -11.09 -3.44
N SER A 31 -6.82 -11.74 -2.32
CA SER A 31 -6.54 -13.16 -2.14
C SER A 31 -7.41 -14.07 -3.01
N PHE A 32 -8.68 -13.72 -3.24
CA PHE A 32 -9.62 -14.56 -4.01
C PHE A 32 -9.72 -14.21 -5.50
N LEU A 33 -9.48 -12.95 -5.88
CA LEU A 33 -9.61 -12.52 -7.28
C LEU A 33 -8.26 -12.38 -7.97
N ILE A 34 -7.25 -11.83 -7.29
CA ILE A 34 -5.96 -11.49 -7.91
C ILE A 34 -4.97 -12.64 -7.73
N GLY A 35 -4.84 -13.15 -6.50
CA GLY A 35 -3.93 -14.24 -6.11
C GLY A 35 -3.96 -15.46 -7.03
N PRO A 36 -5.14 -16.05 -7.32
CA PRO A 36 -5.22 -17.25 -8.16
C PRO A 36 -4.82 -17.02 -9.62
N ILE A 37 -4.99 -15.78 -10.12
CA ILE A 37 -4.63 -15.42 -11.49
C ILE A 37 -3.11 -15.29 -11.61
N ILE A 38 -2.48 -14.63 -10.64
CA ILE A 38 -1.03 -14.36 -10.64
C ILE A 38 -0.18 -15.50 -10.10
N GLY A 39 -0.75 -16.69 -9.90
CA GLY A 39 -0.12 -17.83 -9.19
C GLY A 39 1.32 -18.15 -9.63
N PRO A 40 2.00 -19.08 -8.94
CA PRO A 40 3.46 -19.31 -9.09
C PRO A 40 3.98 -19.51 -10.53
N GLU A 41 3.14 -19.95 -11.46
CA GLU A 41 3.46 -20.14 -12.89
C GLU A 41 2.79 -19.08 -13.81
N GLY A 42 2.48 -17.90 -13.27
CA GLY A 42 1.78 -16.84 -13.98
C GLY A 42 2.53 -16.40 -15.24
N THR A 43 1.93 -16.59 -16.41
CA THR A 43 2.44 -15.99 -17.66
C THR A 43 2.32 -14.47 -17.59
N ALA A 44 3.11 -13.75 -18.39
CA ALA A 44 3.05 -12.28 -18.45
C ALA A 44 1.62 -11.74 -18.66
N ILE A 45 0.80 -12.45 -19.45
CA ILE A 45 -0.62 -12.13 -19.66
C ILE A 45 -1.42 -12.22 -18.36
N LYS A 46 -1.24 -13.29 -17.58
CA LYS A 46 -1.91 -13.46 -16.29
C LYS A 46 -1.48 -12.38 -15.29
N LEU A 47 -0.20 -12.03 -15.27
CA LEU A 47 0.32 -10.94 -14.42
C LEU A 47 -0.29 -9.58 -14.81
N LEU A 48 -0.45 -9.31 -16.11
CA LEU A 48 -1.12 -8.11 -16.60
C LEU A 48 -2.60 -8.06 -16.19
N ILE A 49 -3.31 -9.18 -16.29
CA ILE A 49 -4.71 -9.30 -15.83
C ILE A 49 -4.78 -9.06 -14.32
N GLY A 50 -3.89 -9.67 -13.53
CA GLY A 50 -3.81 -9.45 -12.09
C GLY A 50 -3.55 -7.99 -11.73
N ALA A 51 -2.69 -7.29 -12.48
CA ALA A 51 -2.43 -5.87 -12.31
C ALA A 51 -3.63 -4.97 -12.63
N ALA A 52 -4.37 -5.30 -13.69
CA ALA A 52 -5.61 -4.59 -14.02
C ALA A 52 -6.67 -4.78 -12.94
N LEU A 53 -6.82 -6.00 -12.41
CA LEU A 53 -7.74 -6.30 -11.31
C LEU A 53 -7.30 -5.61 -10.02
N PHE A 54 -6.01 -5.57 -9.71
CA PHE A 54 -5.48 -4.80 -8.58
C PHE A 54 -5.87 -3.33 -8.65
N ALA A 55 -5.62 -2.69 -9.78
CA ALA A 55 -6.00 -1.29 -10.00
C ALA A 55 -7.51 -1.08 -9.86
N LEU A 56 -8.31 -1.99 -10.41
CA LEU A 56 -9.77 -1.89 -10.38
C LEU A 56 -10.33 -2.08 -8.97
N VAL A 57 -9.84 -3.08 -8.22
CA VAL A 57 -10.25 -3.32 -6.82
C VAL A 57 -9.91 -2.11 -5.97
N TYR A 58 -8.67 -1.60 -6.05
CA TYR A 58 -8.26 -0.41 -5.32
C TYR A 58 -9.14 0.81 -5.66
N PHE A 59 -9.42 1.03 -6.94
CA PHE A 59 -10.29 2.12 -7.40
C PHE A 59 -11.73 1.99 -6.87
N ILE A 60 -12.36 0.84 -7.07
CA ILE A 60 -13.76 0.61 -6.67
C ILE A 60 -13.89 0.76 -5.15
N GLU A 61 -12.97 0.19 -4.41
CA GLU A 61 -13.07 0.19 -2.96
C GLU A 61 -12.98 1.61 -2.39
N THR A 62 -11.96 2.36 -2.81
CA THR A 62 -11.72 3.73 -2.32
C THR A 62 -12.76 4.74 -2.85
N ASN A 63 -13.19 4.65 -4.11
CA ASN A 63 -14.07 5.66 -4.72
C ASN A 63 -15.55 5.30 -4.79
N VAL A 64 -15.90 4.01 -4.70
CA VAL A 64 -17.29 3.55 -4.83
C VAL A 64 -17.85 3.03 -3.51
N PHE A 65 -17.08 2.24 -2.76
CA PHE A 65 -17.55 1.68 -1.47
C PHE A 65 -17.38 2.64 -0.30
N PHE A 66 -16.29 3.40 -0.29
CA PHE A 66 -16.02 4.40 0.74
C PHE A 66 -16.01 5.85 0.21
N PRO A 67 -16.98 6.30 -0.61
CA PRO A 67 -16.91 7.60 -1.31
C PRO A 67 -16.97 8.81 -0.38
N LYS A 68 -17.40 8.62 0.87
CA LYS A 68 -17.55 9.68 1.88
C LYS A 68 -16.40 9.72 2.89
N VAL A 69 -15.46 8.78 2.80
CA VAL A 69 -14.35 8.64 3.74
C VAL A 69 -13.07 8.47 2.94
N ASP A 70 -12.07 9.28 3.22
CA ASP A 70 -10.79 9.23 2.53
C ASP A 70 -9.97 8.02 2.99
N VAL A 71 -10.33 6.80 2.59
CA VAL A 71 -9.60 5.57 2.93
C VAL A 71 -8.41 5.37 1.99
N HIS A 72 -7.27 4.96 2.53
CA HIS A 72 -6.07 4.75 1.75
C HIS A 72 -5.73 3.28 1.54
N ILE A 73 -6.03 2.41 2.51
CA ILE A 73 -5.79 0.95 2.49
C ILE A 73 -4.30 0.56 2.50
N ILE A 74 -3.50 1.20 1.65
CA ILE A 74 -2.08 0.98 1.43
C ILE A 74 -1.28 1.96 2.33
N PRO A 75 -0.42 1.46 3.23
CA PRO A 75 0.34 2.30 4.18
C PRO A 75 1.20 3.38 3.52
N ILE A 76 1.82 3.06 2.39
CA ILE A 76 2.66 4.00 1.63
C ILE A 76 1.84 5.21 1.17
N ILE A 77 0.57 5.02 0.77
CA ILE A 77 -0.31 6.12 0.36
C ILE A 77 -0.63 7.04 1.55
N SER A 78 -0.86 6.45 2.73
CA SER A 78 -1.06 7.21 3.96
C SER A 78 0.16 8.03 4.34
N TYR A 79 1.36 7.50 4.11
CA TYR A 79 2.58 8.24 4.34
C TYR A 79 2.77 9.38 3.33
N ILE A 80 2.57 9.11 2.05
CA ILE A 80 2.64 10.12 0.98
C ILE A 80 1.70 11.29 1.30
N GLU A 81 0.47 10.99 1.70
CA GLU A 81 -0.53 12.01 2.01
C GLU A 81 -0.20 12.79 3.28
N SER A 82 0.38 12.12 4.29
CA SER A 82 0.86 12.78 5.50
C SER A 82 1.93 13.83 5.23
N LEU A 83 2.85 13.56 4.29
CA LEU A 83 3.86 14.52 3.86
C LEU A 83 3.22 15.67 3.07
N ARG A 84 2.30 15.36 2.15
CA ARG A 84 1.61 16.38 1.33
C ARG A 84 0.81 17.36 2.17
N ARG A 85 0.09 16.88 3.19
CA ARG A 85 -0.69 17.72 4.09
C ARG A 85 0.12 18.28 5.27
N ASN A 86 1.40 17.94 5.37
CA ASN A 86 2.28 18.26 6.49
C ASN A 86 1.64 17.87 7.85
N ASP A 87 1.03 16.69 7.89
CA ASP A 87 0.31 16.16 9.04
C ASP A 87 0.57 14.65 9.20
N ILE A 88 1.57 14.32 10.04
CA ILE A 88 1.97 12.94 10.32
C ILE A 88 0.86 12.11 10.99
N SER A 89 -0.14 12.77 11.60
CA SER A 89 -1.23 12.06 12.29
C SER A 89 -2.10 11.25 11.32
N ILE A 90 -2.19 11.66 10.05
CA ILE A 90 -2.85 10.92 8.97
C ILE A 90 -2.26 9.51 8.85
N PHE A 91 -0.92 9.41 8.83
CA PHE A 91 -0.24 8.12 8.77
C PHE A 91 -0.40 7.35 10.08
N LEU A 92 -0.12 7.99 11.22
CA LEU A 92 -0.07 7.31 12.52
C LEU A 92 -1.43 6.76 12.96
N TYR A 93 -2.54 7.43 12.69
CA TYR A 93 -3.86 6.95 13.10
C TYR A 93 -4.38 5.84 12.17
N ARG A 94 -4.07 5.89 10.87
CA ARG A 94 -4.58 4.94 9.88
C ARG A 94 -3.80 3.63 9.85
N LEU A 95 -2.50 3.69 10.13
CA LEU A 95 -1.59 2.54 10.09
C LEU A 95 -2.07 1.35 10.95
N PRO A 96 -2.53 1.54 12.21
CA PRO A 96 -3.09 0.45 13.01
C PRO A 96 -4.36 -0.15 12.42
N GLY A 97 -5.24 0.68 11.84
CA GLY A 97 -6.47 0.20 11.19
C GLY A 97 -6.18 -0.68 9.98
N GLN A 98 -5.23 -0.24 9.14
CA GLN A 98 -4.76 -0.99 7.97
C GLN A 98 -4.13 -2.32 8.38
N PHE A 99 -3.27 -2.30 9.41
CA PHE A 99 -2.65 -3.51 9.94
C PHE A 99 -3.69 -4.48 10.51
N ALA A 100 -4.58 -3.99 11.37
CA ALA A 100 -5.62 -4.81 11.98
C ALA A 100 -6.54 -5.43 10.93
N GLY A 101 -6.98 -4.65 9.93
CA GLY A 101 -7.82 -5.16 8.86
C GLY A 101 -7.13 -6.24 8.03
N ALA A 102 -5.86 -6.05 7.68
CA ALA A 102 -5.09 -7.06 6.94
C ALA A 102 -4.90 -8.36 7.74
N VAL A 103 -4.56 -8.26 9.03
CA VAL A 103 -4.42 -9.42 9.92
C VAL A 103 -5.76 -10.16 10.05
N LEU A 104 -6.86 -9.45 10.27
CA LEU A 104 -8.19 -10.05 10.40
C LEU A 104 -8.61 -10.77 9.11
N ALA A 105 -8.40 -10.18 7.94
CA ALA A 105 -8.71 -10.84 6.67
C ALA A 105 -7.90 -12.14 6.48
N ILE A 106 -6.61 -12.13 6.81
CA ILE A 106 -5.77 -13.32 6.67
C ILE A 106 -6.19 -14.41 7.67
N LEU A 107 -6.56 -14.03 8.90
CA LEU A 107 -7.15 -14.97 9.85
C LEU A 107 -8.43 -15.59 9.31
N MET A 108 -9.34 -14.79 8.74
CA MET A 108 -10.57 -15.29 8.13
C MET A 108 -10.29 -16.26 6.97
N ILE A 109 -9.34 -15.92 6.10
CA ILE A 109 -8.88 -16.80 5.01
C ILE A 109 -8.32 -18.12 5.58
N TRP A 110 -7.47 -18.02 6.60
CA TRP A 110 -6.80 -19.17 7.20
C TRP A 110 -7.74 -20.15 7.90
N THR A 111 -8.80 -19.64 8.53
CA THR A 111 -9.81 -20.47 9.22
C THR A 111 -10.85 -21.04 8.27
N THR A 112 -11.08 -20.41 7.12
CA THR A 112 -12.19 -20.75 6.21
C THR A 112 -11.74 -21.61 5.03
N ILE A 113 -10.48 -21.50 4.59
CA ILE A 113 -9.96 -22.25 3.44
C ILE A 113 -9.35 -23.58 3.89
N ALA A 114 -9.67 -24.65 3.17
CA ALA A 114 -9.12 -25.99 3.37
C ALA A 114 -7.58 -25.97 3.35
N PRO A 115 -6.89 -26.71 4.24
CA PRO A 115 -5.44 -26.70 4.34
C PRO A 115 -4.70 -26.95 3.02
N GLU A 116 -5.24 -27.83 2.18
CA GLU A 116 -4.67 -28.24 0.89
C GLU A 116 -4.68 -27.11 -0.15
N SER A 117 -5.60 -26.16 -0.03
CA SER A 117 -5.69 -24.99 -0.91
C SER A 117 -4.86 -23.81 -0.42
N LYS A 118 -4.32 -23.85 0.81
CA LYS A 118 -3.54 -22.73 1.38
C LYS A 118 -2.26 -22.42 0.59
N SER A 119 -1.70 -23.40 -0.13
CA SER A 119 -0.53 -23.21 -0.99
C SER A 119 -0.81 -22.28 -2.18
N LEU A 120 -2.03 -22.29 -2.73
CA LEU A 120 -2.49 -21.37 -3.79
C LEU A 120 -2.60 -19.91 -3.30
N TYR A 121 -2.77 -19.73 -1.99
CA TYR A 121 -2.81 -18.43 -1.32
C TYR A 121 -1.49 -18.13 -0.57
N SER A 122 -0.51 -19.03 -0.66
CA SER A 122 0.79 -18.87 -0.01
C SER A 122 1.73 -18.11 -0.95
N PHE A 123 2.19 -16.96 -0.48
CA PHE A 123 3.20 -16.19 -1.18
C PHE A 123 4.55 -16.84 -0.89
N GLU A 124 5.11 -17.56 -1.87
CA GLU A 124 6.48 -18.03 -1.77
C GLU A 124 7.41 -16.83 -1.64
N TYR A 125 8.07 -16.75 -0.50
CA TYR A 125 9.10 -15.77 -0.24
C TYR A 125 10.29 -16.05 -1.14
N PHE A 126 10.58 -15.13 -2.07
CA PHE A 126 11.94 -15.07 -2.58
C PHE A 126 12.76 -14.31 -1.55
N GLN A 127 13.70 -15.00 -0.91
CA GLN A 127 14.81 -14.36 -0.22
C GLN A 127 15.72 -13.71 -1.28
N LEU A 128 15.30 -12.55 -1.79
CA LEU A 128 16.27 -11.59 -2.25
C LEU A 128 17.17 -11.23 -1.06
N ASP A 129 18.43 -10.91 -1.35
CA ASP A 129 19.31 -10.29 -0.38
C ASP A 129 18.56 -9.13 0.33
N PRO A 130 18.55 -9.07 1.67
CA PRO A 130 17.78 -8.07 2.41
C PRO A 130 18.08 -6.63 2.01
N PHE A 131 19.32 -6.33 1.63
CA PHE A 131 19.74 -5.02 1.20
C PHE A 131 19.21 -4.69 -0.20
N LEU A 132 19.33 -5.61 -1.17
CA LEU A 132 18.73 -5.43 -2.49
C LEU A 132 17.21 -5.31 -2.43
N THR A 133 16.56 -6.10 -1.56
CA THR A 133 15.11 -6.00 -1.32
C THR A 133 14.75 -4.61 -0.80
N ALA A 134 15.49 -4.11 0.19
CA ALA A 134 15.29 -2.76 0.75
C ALA A 134 15.46 -1.65 -0.29
N LEU A 135 16.50 -1.72 -1.13
CA LEU A 135 16.71 -0.74 -2.19
C LEU A 135 15.57 -0.77 -3.21
N PHE A 136 15.16 -1.97 -3.63
CA PHE A 136 14.06 -2.12 -4.57
C PHE A 136 12.74 -1.61 -3.98
N THR A 137 12.44 -1.94 -2.72
CA THR A 137 11.22 -1.46 -2.05
C THR A 137 11.21 0.06 -1.91
N GLY A 138 12.34 0.66 -1.54
CA GLY A 138 12.52 2.11 -1.51
C GLY A 138 12.31 2.76 -2.88
N PHE A 139 12.89 2.19 -3.94
CA PHE A 139 12.79 2.73 -5.30
C PHE A 139 11.37 2.67 -5.87
N ILE A 140 10.65 1.56 -5.67
CA ILE A 140 9.25 1.48 -6.10
C ILE A 140 8.36 2.41 -5.27
N ALA A 141 8.62 2.56 -3.97
CA ALA A 141 7.89 3.52 -3.12
C ALA A 141 8.09 4.97 -3.59
N GLN A 142 9.29 5.31 -4.06
CA GLN A 142 9.56 6.59 -4.71
C GLN A 142 8.72 6.78 -5.98
N PHE A 143 8.58 5.76 -6.83
CA PHE A 143 7.67 5.85 -7.99
C PHE A 143 6.21 5.99 -7.59
N ALA A 144 5.75 5.32 -6.52
CA ALA A 144 4.40 5.53 -6.01
C ALA A 144 4.18 6.98 -5.56
N TYR A 145 5.18 7.59 -4.90
CA TYR A 145 5.14 9.01 -4.54
C TYR A 145 5.13 9.92 -5.78
N LEU A 146 5.99 9.68 -6.77
CA LEU A 146 6.03 10.47 -8.00
C LEU A 146 4.70 10.36 -8.76
N LEU A 147 4.17 9.15 -8.90
CA LEU A 147 2.87 8.90 -9.50
C LEU A 147 1.78 9.70 -8.78
N HIS A 148 1.74 9.64 -7.45
CA HIS A 148 0.80 10.42 -6.65
C HIS A 148 0.99 11.93 -6.87
N PHE A 149 2.22 12.43 -6.76
CA PHE A 149 2.54 13.84 -6.93
C PHE A 149 2.12 14.36 -8.32
N PHE A 150 2.49 13.65 -9.39
CA PHE A 150 2.14 14.09 -10.74
C PHE A 150 0.65 13.97 -11.01
N VAL A 151 0.04 12.80 -10.74
CA VAL A 151 -1.36 12.56 -11.08
C VAL A 151 -2.30 13.34 -10.18
N MET A 152 -2.10 13.28 -8.86
CA MET A 152 -3.02 13.88 -7.90
C MET A 152 -2.81 15.40 -7.73
N VAL A 153 -1.56 15.88 -7.82
CA VAL A 153 -1.23 17.28 -7.52
C VAL A 153 -1.00 18.12 -8.79
N ARG A 154 -0.16 17.66 -9.73
CA ARG A 154 0.30 18.50 -10.84
C ARG A 154 -0.60 18.44 -12.09
N MET A 155 -1.17 17.28 -12.41
CA MET A 155 -1.98 17.11 -13.61
C MET A 155 -3.29 17.92 -13.51
N LYS A 156 -3.57 18.72 -14.54
CA LYS A 156 -4.79 19.54 -14.65
C LYS A 156 -6.01 18.73 -15.12
N ILE A 157 -6.27 17.57 -14.51
CA ILE A 157 -7.44 16.74 -14.81
C ILE A 157 -8.63 17.25 -13.98
N ALA A 158 -9.64 17.84 -14.63
CA ALA A 158 -10.78 18.43 -13.93
C ALA A 158 -11.58 17.41 -13.09
N SER A 159 -11.76 16.19 -13.61
CA SER A 159 -12.49 15.14 -12.89
C SER A 159 -11.60 14.48 -11.82
N SER A 160 -12.02 14.58 -10.55
CA SER A 160 -11.36 13.89 -9.43
C SER A 160 -11.40 12.37 -9.60
N VAL A 161 -12.53 11.84 -10.07
CA VAL A 161 -12.72 10.41 -10.33
C VAL A 161 -11.76 9.91 -11.41
N LEU A 162 -11.64 10.63 -12.53
CA LEU A 162 -10.70 10.25 -13.60
C LEU A 162 -9.25 10.31 -13.12
N ARG A 163 -8.91 11.33 -12.33
CA ARG A 163 -7.58 11.49 -11.74
C ARG A 163 -7.23 10.30 -10.84
N PHE A 164 -8.16 9.92 -9.97
CA PHE A 164 -7.97 8.77 -9.09
C PHE A 164 -7.96 7.44 -9.85
N PHE A 165 -8.74 7.31 -10.93
CA PHE A 165 -8.68 6.16 -11.83
C PHE A 165 -7.31 6.00 -12.47
N ILE A 166 -6.74 7.09 -13.00
CA ILE A 166 -5.38 7.10 -13.57
C ILE A 166 -4.34 6.76 -12.50
N PHE A 167 -4.48 7.31 -11.30
CA PHE A 167 -3.61 6.98 -10.17
C PHE A 167 -3.67 5.47 -9.83
N SER A 168 -4.88 4.92 -9.75
CA SER A 168 -5.10 3.49 -9.48
C SER A 168 -4.52 2.60 -10.60
N ALA A 169 -4.68 2.98 -11.86
CA ALA A 169 -4.07 2.30 -13.00
C ALA A 169 -2.54 2.31 -12.92
N GLY A 170 -1.94 3.44 -12.53
CA GLY A 170 -0.51 3.53 -12.30
C GLY A 170 -0.04 2.65 -11.13
N LEU A 171 -0.83 2.54 -10.05
CA LEU A 171 -0.55 1.57 -8.98
C LEU A 171 -0.61 0.13 -9.49
N GLY A 172 -1.54 -0.19 -10.39
CA GLY A 172 -1.58 -1.48 -11.10
C GLY A 172 -0.31 -1.76 -11.91
N VAL A 173 0.23 -0.76 -12.62
CA VAL A 173 1.51 -0.91 -13.34
C VAL A 173 2.66 -1.15 -12.36
N LEU A 174 2.71 -0.42 -11.24
CA LEU A 174 3.73 -0.66 -10.21
C LEU A 174 3.59 -2.07 -9.61
N PHE A 175 2.37 -2.54 -9.37
CA PHE A 175 2.10 -3.92 -8.96
C PHE A 175 2.60 -4.94 -9.98
N PHE A 176 2.34 -4.72 -11.28
CA PHE A 176 2.85 -5.58 -12.34
C PHE A 176 4.38 -5.66 -12.32
N ILE A 177 5.06 -4.52 -12.22
CA ILE A 177 6.52 -4.45 -12.15
C ILE A 177 7.01 -5.23 -10.94
N VAL A 178 6.48 -4.93 -9.75
CA VAL A 178 6.88 -5.59 -8.50
C VAL A 178 6.74 -7.11 -8.60
N THR A 179 5.62 -7.59 -9.17
CA THR A 179 5.39 -9.04 -9.33
C THR A 179 6.35 -9.71 -10.33
N GLN A 180 6.99 -8.97 -11.26
CA GLN A 180 8.05 -9.53 -12.12
C GLN A 180 9.36 -9.79 -11.35
N PHE A 181 9.66 -9.00 -10.33
CA PHE A 181 10.92 -9.08 -9.56
C PHE A 181 10.81 -9.98 -8.32
N GLY A 182 9.69 -10.69 -8.17
CA GLY A 182 9.40 -11.61 -7.07
C GLY A 182 8.06 -11.31 -6.42
N LYS A 183 7.60 -12.20 -5.52
CA LYS A 183 6.35 -12.00 -4.74
C LYS A 183 6.53 -10.96 -3.62
N ILE A 184 7.16 -9.83 -3.93
CA ILE A 184 7.42 -8.74 -2.98
C ILE A 184 6.09 -8.07 -2.67
N THR A 185 5.67 -8.14 -1.41
CA THR A 185 4.40 -7.62 -0.89
C THR A 185 4.51 -6.13 -0.57
N LEU A 186 5.12 -5.37 -1.48
CA LEU A 186 5.43 -3.95 -1.29
C LEU A 186 4.18 -3.09 -1.05
N LEU A 187 3.10 -3.41 -1.78
CA LEU A 187 1.85 -2.63 -1.72
C LEU A 187 0.94 -3.06 -0.56
N ASN A 188 1.30 -4.11 0.18
CA ASN A 188 0.63 -4.49 1.43
C ASN A 188 1.59 -5.24 2.37
N PRO A 189 2.48 -4.51 3.07
CA PRO A 189 3.46 -5.10 3.99
C PRO A 189 2.82 -5.82 5.18
N PHE A 190 1.55 -5.54 5.46
CA PHE A 190 0.82 -6.17 6.55
C PHE A 190 0.34 -7.56 6.20
N GLY A 191 0.09 -7.84 4.91
CA GLY A 191 -0.14 -9.20 4.44
C GLY A 191 1.07 -10.10 4.68
N PHE A 192 2.27 -9.59 4.40
CA PHE A 192 3.55 -10.27 4.68
C PHE A 192 3.72 -10.60 6.17
N LEU A 193 3.54 -9.59 7.03
CA LEU A 193 3.73 -9.74 8.47
C LEU A 193 2.72 -10.73 9.06
N ALA A 194 1.46 -10.66 8.65
CA ALA A 194 0.41 -11.57 9.12
C ALA A 194 0.65 -13.02 8.69
N ILE A 195 1.06 -13.28 7.44
CA ILE A 195 1.36 -14.64 6.96
C ILE A 195 2.62 -15.20 7.64
N SER A 196 3.65 -14.37 7.86
CA SER A 196 4.86 -14.77 8.59
C SER A 196 4.56 -15.20 10.03
N ILE A 197 3.68 -14.46 10.71
CA ILE A 197 3.20 -14.78 12.06
C ILE A 197 2.37 -16.08 12.06
N LEU A 198 1.51 -16.29 11.07
CA LEU A 198 0.58 -17.42 11.01
C LEU A 198 1.20 -18.74 10.56
N ASN A 199 2.22 -18.70 9.69
CA ASN A 199 2.94 -19.90 9.24
C ASN A 199 3.87 -20.49 10.31
N GLY A 200 3.78 -20.05 11.56
CA GLY A 200 4.52 -20.64 12.68
C GLY A 200 6.03 -20.54 12.54
N HIS A 201 6.55 -19.65 11.68
CA HIS A 201 7.96 -19.31 11.67
C HIS A 201 8.26 -18.52 12.95
N GLN A 202 8.35 -19.21 14.09
CA GLN A 202 8.83 -18.68 15.37
C GLN A 202 10.32 -18.25 15.32
N GLY A 203 10.91 -18.16 14.13
CA GLY A 203 12.28 -17.75 13.88
C GLY A 203 12.45 -16.24 13.88
N HIS A 204 12.69 -15.73 15.09
CA HIS A 204 13.32 -14.45 15.43
C HIS A 204 12.50 -13.18 15.16
N ILE A 205 12.27 -12.42 16.23
CA ILE A 205 11.88 -11.00 16.22
C ILE A 205 12.69 -10.17 15.21
N GLN A 206 13.90 -10.62 14.86
CA GLN A 206 14.77 -10.09 13.82
C GLN A 206 14.13 -10.15 12.43
N THR A 207 13.42 -11.22 12.06
CA THR A 207 12.72 -11.36 10.76
C THR A 207 11.55 -10.39 10.65
N ILE A 208 10.78 -10.24 11.73
CA ILE A 208 9.68 -9.26 11.82
C ILE A 208 10.24 -7.84 11.74
N PHE A 209 11.28 -7.55 12.53
CA PHE A 209 11.95 -6.25 12.54
C PHE A 209 12.54 -5.91 11.16
N LEU A 210 13.24 -6.85 10.53
CA LEU A 210 13.78 -6.69 9.19
C LEU A 210 12.67 -6.47 8.16
N GLY A 211 11.56 -7.20 8.26
CA GLY A 211 10.37 -6.99 7.43
C GLY A 211 9.82 -5.57 7.55
N VAL A 212 9.67 -5.05 8.78
CA VAL A 212 9.25 -3.68 9.08
C VAL A 212 10.25 -2.67 8.50
N VAL A 213 11.54 -2.87 8.68
CA VAL A 213 12.58 -1.96 8.14
C VAL A 213 12.50 -1.91 6.62
N ILE A 214 12.49 -3.07 5.95
CA ILE A 214 12.51 -3.19 4.49
C ILE A 214 11.23 -2.65 3.85
N HIS A 215 10.06 -2.91 4.43
CA HIS A 215 8.78 -2.62 3.77
C HIS A 215 8.03 -1.40 4.32
N ILE A 216 8.51 -0.80 5.42
CA ILE A 216 7.92 0.42 5.99
C ILE A 216 8.98 1.52 6.05
N VAL A 217 10.06 1.31 6.80
CA VAL A 217 11.04 2.38 7.09
C VAL A 217 11.78 2.82 5.83
N VAL A 218 12.32 1.89 5.04
CA VAL A 218 13.08 2.23 3.82
C VAL A 218 12.23 2.93 2.77
N PRO A 219 11.00 2.46 2.45
CA PRO A 219 10.03 3.20 1.65
C PRO A 219 9.80 4.63 2.15
N MET A 220 9.60 4.83 3.46
CA MET A 220 9.40 6.16 4.04
C MET A 220 10.61 7.07 3.80
N VAL A 221 11.83 6.57 3.97
CA VAL A 221 13.06 7.35 3.75
C VAL A 221 13.17 7.80 2.29
N PHE A 222 12.93 6.90 1.32
CA PHE A 222 13.00 7.24 -0.10
C PHE A 222 11.92 8.26 -0.51
N ILE A 223 10.69 8.07 -0.01
CA ILE A 223 9.58 8.99 -0.23
C ILE A 223 9.90 10.37 0.35
N SER A 224 10.37 10.44 1.60
CA SER A 224 10.75 11.70 2.23
C SER A 224 11.87 12.41 1.48
N GLY A 225 12.94 11.69 1.11
CA GLY A 225 14.03 12.25 0.32
C GLY A 225 13.52 12.86 -1.00
N THR A 226 12.66 12.14 -1.71
CA THR A 226 12.05 12.61 -2.95
C THR A 226 11.14 13.82 -2.72
N HIS A 227 10.32 13.80 -1.68
CA HIS A 227 9.41 14.89 -1.32
C HIS A 227 10.17 16.19 -1.02
N PHE A 228 11.20 16.13 -0.18
CA PHE A 228 12.01 17.30 0.14
C PHE A 228 12.81 17.81 -1.06
N PHE A 229 13.28 16.91 -1.93
CA PHE A 229 13.94 17.29 -3.16
C PHE A 229 13.00 18.08 -4.08
N LEU A 230 11.81 17.55 -4.39
CA LEU A 230 10.85 18.23 -5.26
C LEU A 230 10.37 19.57 -4.67
N ASN A 231 10.02 19.61 -3.39
CA ASN A 231 9.59 20.86 -2.74
C ASN A 231 10.69 21.93 -2.67
N ARG A 232 11.96 21.53 -2.71
CA ARG A 232 13.09 22.45 -2.80
C ARG A 232 13.27 22.96 -4.22
N VAL A 233 13.14 22.09 -5.22
CA VAL A 233 13.22 22.47 -6.64
C VAL A 233 12.06 23.40 -7.02
N ASP A 234 10.82 23.10 -6.64
CA ASP A 234 9.66 23.95 -6.92
C ASP A 234 9.86 25.36 -6.34
N ARG A 235 10.36 25.47 -5.10
CA ARG A 235 10.70 26.75 -4.48
C ARG A 235 11.79 27.53 -5.22
N ILE A 236 12.75 26.86 -5.84
CA ILE A 236 13.80 27.52 -6.62
C ILE A 236 13.24 28.05 -7.95
N ILE A 237 12.33 27.30 -8.57
CA ILE A 237 11.71 27.70 -9.84
C ILE A 237 10.76 28.88 -9.63
N GLU A 238 9.93 28.87 -8.57
CA GLU A 238 9.00 29.98 -8.25
C GLU A 238 9.70 31.30 -7.85
N ILE A 239 10.98 31.27 -7.43
CA ILE A 239 11.76 32.48 -7.14
C ILE A 239 12.31 33.15 -8.42
N ASN A 240 12.35 32.40 -9.53
CA ASN A 240 12.92 32.85 -10.80
C ASN A 240 11.86 33.25 -11.85
N ASP A 241 10.57 33.20 -11.50
CA ASP A 241 9.44 33.78 -12.26
C ASP A 241 9.03 35.13 -11.64
#